data_AF-A0A255T4G1-F1
#
_entry.id   AF-A0A255T4G1-F1
#
_cell.length_a   1.000
_cell.length_b   1.000
_cell.length_c   1.000
_cell.angle_alpha   90.00
_cell.angle_beta   90.00
_cell.angle_gamma   90.00
#
_symmetry.space_group_name_H-M   'P 1'
#
loop_
_entity.id
_entity.type
_entity.pdbx_description
1 polymer ?
#
loop_
_entity_poly.entity_id
_entity_poly.type
_entity_poly.pdbx_seq_one_letter_code
_entity_poly.pdbx_strand_id
1 'polypeptide(L)'
;MYIAHRIKILLVLAFIITALCGCEKIDLDALNEGNSALGSTDNTEVKVATRSTSPLSFPLYLYAFKDDGTLLTKQTFESEEEDMVIMVPKNTECRIVALSANRTSYQWDESPKLSSTISFGSPQLPDDVPDDAVAIAQGFTTGLAMQMGSANLLTKTDNANVTIQQNYQVASINITLQNLPEDCPSAFVSIANSAKGITFGGQTIDTQTARIPLNKKEGKWQSGVVYIMPTVGSQTTFTIAYDNTDGEQYASVNYLAPLKQGTPYSLNGILSNGNISVSGSVSPAAWGNPVNLDFSFSPDITTTITADGDSPDSSNDVFEVEQIPEALSVWDGHIVISSTEKDNNTAELMLMSLTDYSGLTSAFNTTTPNAASDCAQNYTEYNIGSWRIPTSDEAMILRETYLTYTDSFDSLIESTDADAIVLTDDKGTNLRYLCDNAEKTFSFKAGSSYNSIKQGGATVKNYRLRLVKTITVKKQ
;
A
#
# COMPACT_ATOMS: atom_id res chain seq x y z
N MET A 1 79.08 -13.03 20.30
CA MET A 1 78.03 -12.77 21.31
C MET A 1 76.59 -12.71 20.74
N TYR A 2 76.35 -12.80 19.42
CA TYR A 2 74.99 -12.60 18.84
C TYR A 2 74.07 -13.84 18.80
N ILE A 3 74.61 -15.06 18.88
CA ILE A 3 73.84 -16.31 18.68
C ILE A 3 73.02 -16.68 19.93
N ALA A 4 73.61 -16.60 21.12
CA ALA A 4 72.97 -17.02 22.38
C ALA A 4 71.70 -16.20 22.72
N HIS A 5 71.62 -14.94 22.28
CA HIS A 5 70.43 -14.11 22.51
C HIS A 5 69.27 -14.51 21.59
N ARG A 6 69.54 -14.83 20.31
CA ARG A 6 68.52 -15.33 19.38
C ARG A 6 67.96 -16.69 19.79
N ILE A 7 68.79 -17.60 20.30
CA ILE A 7 68.34 -18.91 20.81
C ILE A 7 67.37 -18.76 22.00
N LYS A 8 67.64 -17.84 22.93
CA LYS A 8 66.73 -17.57 24.06
C LYS A 8 65.38 -17.00 23.61
N ILE A 9 65.37 -16.08 22.65
CA ILE A 9 64.12 -15.53 22.10
C ILE A 9 63.31 -16.61 21.37
N LEU A 10 63.98 -17.48 20.59
CA LEU A 10 63.30 -18.57 19.88
C LEU A 10 62.64 -19.58 20.85
N LEU A 11 63.33 -19.92 21.95
CA LEU A 11 62.80 -20.81 22.99
C LEU A 11 61.60 -20.19 23.73
N VAL A 12 61.60 -18.88 23.98
CA VAL A 12 60.46 -18.19 24.61
C VAL A 12 59.24 -18.14 23.67
N LEU A 13 59.42 -17.85 22.38
CA LEU A 13 58.30 -17.93 21.42
C LEU A 13 57.76 -19.36 21.28
N ALA A 14 58.63 -20.37 21.21
CA ALA A 14 58.20 -21.77 21.14
C ALA A 14 57.35 -22.17 22.36
N PHE A 15 57.76 -21.76 23.57
CA PHE A 15 57.04 -22.09 24.80
C PHE A 15 55.66 -21.41 24.88
N ILE A 16 55.53 -20.18 24.38
CA ILE A 16 54.25 -19.45 24.31
C ILE A 16 53.31 -20.10 23.28
N ILE A 17 53.82 -20.55 22.13
CA ILE A 17 53.02 -21.24 21.12
C ILE A 17 52.50 -22.59 21.65
N THR A 18 53.31 -23.35 22.40
CA THR A 18 52.85 -24.58 23.05
C THR A 18 51.85 -24.36 24.19
N ALA A 19 51.74 -23.14 24.74
CA ALA A 19 50.79 -22.81 25.80
C ALA A 19 49.38 -22.44 25.28
N LEU A 20 49.20 -22.28 23.96
CA LEU A 20 47.92 -21.91 23.33
C LEU A 20 47.27 -23.04 22.52
N CYS A 21 47.90 -24.22 22.44
CA CYS A 21 47.32 -25.44 21.88
C CYS A 21 46.88 -26.42 22.98
N GLY A 22 46.16 -25.92 23.99
CA GLY A 22 45.46 -26.75 24.96
C GLY A 22 44.19 -27.35 24.34
N CYS A 23 44.28 -28.56 23.78
CA CYS A 23 43.10 -29.35 23.47
C CYS A 23 42.48 -29.90 24.76
N GLU A 24 41.78 -29.06 25.51
CA GLU A 24 40.80 -29.55 26.47
C GLU A 24 39.70 -30.27 25.68
N LYS A 25 39.58 -31.58 25.90
CA LYS A 25 38.31 -32.25 25.67
C LYS A 25 37.32 -31.64 26.66
N ILE A 26 36.39 -30.83 26.16
CA ILE A 26 35.13 -30.60 26.87
C ILE A 26 34.45 -31.98 26.93
N ASP A 27 34.37 -32.53 28.13
CA ASP A 27 33.62 -33.77 28.36
C ASP A 27 32.13 -33.44 28.20
N LEU A 28 31.47 -34.07 27.23
CA LEU A 28 30.17 -33.65 26.73
C LEU A 28 29.02 -33.77 27.75
N ASP A 29 29.27 -34.47 28.86
CA ASP A 29 28.32 -34.69 29.95
C ASP A 29 28.38 -33.62 31.06
N ALA A 30 29.39 -32.73 31.06
CA ALA A 30 29.72 -31.89 32.23
C ALA A 30 29.11 -30.47 32.25
N LEU A 31 28.46 -30.00 31.16
CA LEU A 31 27.81 -28.68 31.11
C LEU A 31 26.28 -28.71 31.35
N ASN A 32 25.73 -29.84 31.80
CA ASN A 32 24.28 -30.00 32.04
C ASN A 32 23.84 -29.77 33.50
N GLU A 33 24.74 -29.44 34.43
CA GLU A 33 24.38 -29.06 35.81
C GLU A 33 23.99 -27.57 35.95
N GLY A 34 23.24 -27.06 34.97
CA GLY A 34 22.51 -25.80 35.02
C GLY A 34 20.99 -25.96 35.09
N ASN A 35 20.46 -27.20 35.07
CA ASN A 35 19.01 -27.45 35.01
C ASN A 35 18.58 -28.74 35.75
N SER A 36 18.96 -28.86 37.02
CA SER A 36 18.63 -29.98 37.92
C SER A 36 17.16 -30.01 38.39
N ALA A 37 16.24 -29.80 37.45
CA ALA A 37 14.81 -30.11 37.55
C ALA A 37 14.24 -30.73 36.25
N LEU A 38 15.10 -31.19 35.33
CA LEU A 38 14.72 -31.87 34.09
C LEU A 38 14.14 -33.27 34.36
N GLY A 39 12.82 -33.33 34.59
CA GLY A 39 12.04 -34.48 34.14
C GLY A 39 12.12 -34.57 32.61
N SER A 40 12.16 -35.80 32.07
CA SER A 40 12.24 -36.10 30.63
C SER A 40 11.40 -35.14 29.78
N THR A 41 12.07 -34.23 29.03
CA THR A 41 11.42 -33.29 28.14
C THR A 41 10.89 -33.99 26.90
N ASP A 42 9.67 -34.51 27.06
CA ASP A 42 8.87 -35.14 26.03
C ASP A 42 8.54 -34.11 24.94
N ASN A 43 9.38 -34.06 23.90
CA ASN A 43 9.34 -33.07 22.81
C ASN A 43 9.02 -33.74 21.46
N THR A 44 8.44 -32.96 20.55
CA THR A 44 8.31 -33.27 19.12
C THR A 44 9.45 -32.63 18.33
N GLU A 45 10.12 -33.41 17.48
CA GLU A 45 10.92 -32.90 16.37
C GLU A 45 9.98 -32.39 15.26
N VAL A 46 9.91 -31.08 15.05
CA VAL A 46 9.07 -30.49 13.98
C VAL A 46 9.95 -30.09 12.81
N LYS A 47 9.79 -30.77 11.67
CA LYS A 47 10.44 -30.39 10.40
C LYS A 47 9.60 -29.34 9.68
N VAL A 48 10.23 -28.25 9.24
CA VAL A 48 9.56 -27.07 8.69
C VAL A 48 10.00 -26.83 7.25
N ALA A 49 9.14 -27.17 6.28
CA ALA A 49 9.37 -26.83 4.89
C ALA A 49 8.88 -25.40 4.60
N THR A 50 9.78 -24.43 4.51
CA THR A 50 9.42 -23.08 4.04
C THR A 50 9.22 -23.07 2.52
N ARG A 51 8.16 -22.41 2.06
CA ARG A 51 7.89 -22.15 0.63
C ARG A 51 7.79 -20.65 0.40
N SER A 52 8.28 -20.19 -0.75
CA SER A 52 8.28 -18.80 -1.16
C SER A 52 8.15 -18.73 -2.68
N THR A 53 7.58 -17.66 -3.21
CA THR A 53 7.64 -17.30 -4.65
C THR A 53 8.98 -16.69 -5.05
N SER A 54 9.86 -16.47 -4.07
CA SER A 54 11.09 -15.68 -4.15
C SER A 54 12.22 -16.40 -3.42
N PRO A 55 13.51 -16.17 -3.75
CA PRO A 55 14.61 -16.55 -2.87
C PRO A 55 14.40 -15.97 -1.47
N LEU A 56 14.62 -16.79 -0.43
CA LEU A 56 14.56 -16.35 0.96
C LEU A 56 15.84 -15.61 1.35
N SER A 57 15.70 -14.57 2.18
CA SER A 57 16.85 -13.89 2.78
C SER A 57 17.24 -14.59 4.07
N PHE A 58 18.50 -15.02 4.16
CA PHE A 58 19.06 -15.55 5.40
C PHE A 58 19.77 -14.44 6.22
N PRO A 59 19.86 -14.56 7.56
CA PRO A 59 19.34 -15.65 8.40
C PRO A 59 17.81 -15.77 8.41
N LEU A 60 17.33 -17.00 8.55
CA LEU A 60 15.93 -17.34 8.74
C LEU A 60 15.70 -17.79 10.18
N TYR A 61 14.66 -17.23 10.81
CA TYR A 61 14.30 -17.49 12.20
C TYR A 61 12.99 -18.27 12.26
N LEU A 62 12.97 -19.36 13.03
CA LEU A 62 11.76 -20.06 13.44
C LEU A 62 11.45 -19.75 14.91
N TYR A 63 10.21 -19.39 15.20
CA TYR A 63 9.69 -19.18 16.56
C TYR A 63 8.44 -20.03 16.75
N ALA A 64 8.35 -20.78 17.85
CA ALA A 64 7.11 -21.44 18.25
C ALA A 64 6.49 -20.70 19.45
N PHE A 65 5.23 -20.30 19.34
CA PHE A 65 4.47 -19.63 20.39
C PHE A 65 3.31 -20.50 20.87
N LYS A 66 2.94 -20.40 22.16
CA LYS A 66 1.65 -20.89 22.67
C LYS A 66 0.49 -20.04 22.16
N ASP A 67 -0.73 -20.51 22.37
CA ASP A 67 -1.97 -19.76 22.12
C ASP A 67 -2.06 -18.45 22.94
N ASP A 68 -1.45 -18.40 24.12
CA ASP A 68 -1.31 -17.19 24.95
C ASP A 68 -0.27 -16.17 24.42
N GLY A 69 0.39 -16.49 23.31
CA GLY A 69 1.42 -15.68 22.66
C GLY A 69 2.82 -15.77 23.30
N THR A 70 3.02 -16.60 24.33
CA THR A 70 4.33 -16.81 24.96
C THR A 70 5.23 -17.70 24.10
N LEU A 71 6.50 -17.33 23.96
CA LEU A 71 7.52 -18.12 23.28
C LEU A 71 7.76 -19.46 23.99
N LEU A 72 7.73 -20.55 23.21
CA LEU A 72 8.14 -21.90 23.64
C LEU A 72 9.62 -22.14 23.34
N THR A 73 10.04 -21.79 22.13
CA THR A 73 11.37 -22.08 21.58
C THR A 73 11.63 -21.21 20.34
N LYS A 74 12.89 -20.99 20.02
CA LYS A 74 13.35 -20.32 18.79
C LYS A 74 14.56 -21.05 18.21
N GLN A 75 14.71 -21.01 16.89
CA GLN A 75 15.86 -21.54 16.17
C GLN A 75 16.23 -20.57 15.03
N THR A 76 17.53 -20.45 14.73
CA THR A 76 18.05 -19.68 13.59
C THR A 76 18.74 -20.64 12.62
N PHE A 77 18.68 -20.31 11.33
CA PHE A 77 19.35 -20.98 10.22
C PHE A 77 20.04 -19.92 9.37
N GLU A 78 21.26 -20.18 8.90
CA GLU A 78 22.07 -19.22 8.16
C GLU A 78 22.08 -19.52 6.64
N SER A 79 21.54 -20.66 6.22
CA SER A 79 21.52 -21.13 4.82
C SER A 79 20.32 -22.02 4.47
N GLU A 80 20.05 -22.19 3.17
CA GLU A 80 19.02 -23.11 2.66
C GLU A 80 19.45 -24.58 2.62
N GLU A 81 20.72 -24.88 2.94
CA GLU A 81 21.26 -26.25 3.00
C GLU A 81 20.96 -26.94 4.36
N GLU A 82 20.46 -26.19 5.35
CA GLU A 82 20.16 -26.69 6.70
C GLU A 82 18.79 -27.37 6.78
N ASP A 83 18.74 -28.56 7.40
CA ASP A 83 17.50 -29.22 7.80
C ASP A 83 16.73 -28.34 8.81
N MET A 84 15.72 -27.62 8.35
CA MET A 84 14.90 -26.71 9.17
C MET A 84 14.06 -27.48 10.20
N VAL A 85 14.60 -27.61 11.42
CA VAL A 85 14.00 -28.37 12.52
C VAL A 85 13.85 -27.49 13.77
N ILE A 86 12.70 -27.58 14.44
CA ILE A 86 12.45 -26.91 15.72
C ILE A 86 11.85 -27.89 16.75
N MET A 87 12.43 -27.91 17.95
CA MET A 87 12.04 -28.82 19.04
C MET A 87 10.97 -28.18 19.92
N VAL A 88 9.74 -28.68 19.86
CA VAL A 88 8.58 -28.12 20.58
C VAL A 88 8.06 -29.15 21.60
N PRO A 89 7.69 -28.76 22.84
CA PRO A 89 7.14 -29.70 23.83
C PRO A 89 5.92 -30.47 23.29
N LYS A 90 5.76 -31.75 23.65
CA LYS A 90 4.59 -32.55 23.24
C LYS A 90 3.31 -32.07 23.90
N ASN A 91 2.18 -32.52 23.34
CA ASN A 91 0.82 -32.23 23.78
C ASN A 91 0.53 -30.73 23.90
N THR A 92 1.24 -29.91 23.13
CA THR A 92 1.16 -28.45 23.12
C THR A 92 0.52 -27.99 21.82
N GLU A 93 -0.50 -27.14 21.92
CA GLU A 93 -1.02 -26.38 20.79
C GLU A 93 -0.17 -25.11 20.63
N CYS A 94 0.28 -24.85 19.40
CA CYS A 94 1.26 -23.81 19.13
C CYS A 94 1.11 -23.22 17.73
N ARG A 95 1.60 -21.98 17.56
CA ARG A 95 1.80 -21.33 16.26
C ARG A 95 3.29 -21.20 15.98
N ILE A 96 3.76 -21.84 14.92
CA ILE A 96 5.12 -21.70 14.41
C ILE A 96 5.11 -20.55 13.40
N VAL A 97 6.00 -19.58 13.59
CA VAL A 97 6.23 -18.44 12.69
C VAL A 97 7.62 -18.57 12.11
N ALA A 98 7.74 -18.43 10.79
CA ALA A 98 9.01 -18.34 10.08
C ALA A 98 9.24 -16.90 9.61
N LEU A 99 10.42 -16.35 9.87
CA LEU A 99 10.79 -14.96 9.57
C LEU A 99 12.13 -14.92 8.83
N SER A 100 12.12 -14.43 7.58
CA SER A 100 13.30 -14.14 6.77
C SER A 100 13.48 -12.62 6.77
N ALA A 101 14.37 -12.11 7.62
CA ALA A 101 14.60 -10.67 7.81
C ALA A 101 16.02 -10.40 8.35
N ASN A 102 16.72 -9.42 7.79
CA ASN A 102 18.07 -9.08 8.25
C ASN A 102 18.03 -8.18 9.50
N ARG A 103 18.69 -8.62 10.59
CA ARG A 103 18.82 -7.90 11.88
C ARG A 103 19.46 -6.51 11.79
N THR A 104 20.18 -6.16 10.73
CA THR A 104 20.68 -4.79 10.51
C THR A 104 19.61 -3.84 9.96
N SER A 105 18.60 -4.38 9.27
CA SER A 105 17.48 -3.64 8.66
C SER A 105 16.20 -3.66 9.47
N TYR A 106 16.06 -4.65 10.37
CA TYR A 106 14.83 -4.92 11.12
C TYR A 106 15.15 -5.22 12.58
N GLN A 107 14.36 -4.65 13.50
CA GLN A 107 14.53 -4.80 14.95
C GLN A 107 13.28 -5.43 15.58
N TRP A 108 13.52 -6.33 16.54
CA TRP A 108 12.52 -7.01 17.37
C TRP A 108 13.21 -7.64 18.58
N ASP A 109 12.48 -8.02 19.63
CA ASP A 109 13.06 -8.62 20.85
C ASP A 109 13.88 -9.89 20.56
N GLU A 110 14.85 -10.23 21.43
CA GLU A 110 15.52 -11.55 21.37
C GLU A 110 14.62 -12.69 21.88
N SER A 111 13.69 -12.39 22.78
CA SER A 111 12.68 -13.33 23.29
C SER A 111 11.28 -12.75 23.07
N PRO A 112 10.82 -12.66 21.81
CA PRO A 112 9.57 -11.99 21.47
C PRO A 112 8.36 -12.74 22.01
N LYS A 113 7.23 -12.03 22.12
CA LYS A 113 5.89 -12.64 22.17
C LYS A 113 5.28 -12.63 20.76
N LEU A 114 4.19 -13.37 20.55
CA LEU A 114 3.41 -13.29 19.32
C LEU A 114 2.90 -11.86 19.04
N SER A 115 2.77 -11.04 20.09
CA SER A 115 2.42 -9.61 20.03
C SER A 115 3.62 -8.65 20.02
N SER A 116 4.88 -9.12 20.08
CA SER A 116 6.05 -8.24 19.95
C SER A 116 6.14 -7.70 18.53
N THR A 117 6.53 -6.43 18.40
CA THR A 117 6.65 -5.73 17.12
C THR A 117 7.97 -6.07 16.43
N ILE A 118 7.91 -6.25 15.11
CA ILE A 118 9.03 -6.18 14.18
C ILE A 118 8.92 -4.84 13.45
N SER A 119 9.88 -3.94 13.68
CA SER A 119 10.00 -2.65 12.99
C SER A 119 11.22 -2.64 12.07
N PHE A 120 11.36 -1.60 11.25
CA PHE A 120 12.67 -1.28 10.70
C PHE A 120 13.66 -0.91 11.82
N GLY A 121 14.94 -1.15 11.58
CA GLY A 121 16.00 -0.69 12.46
C GLY A 121 16.29 0.80 12.29
N SER A 122 16.82 1.43 13.34
CA SER A 122 17.33 2.80 13.24
C SER A 122 18.44 2.89 12.18
N PRO A 123 18.43 3.92 11.31
CA PRO A 123 19.46 4.10 10.28
C PRO A 123 20.84 4.16 10.90
N GLN A 124 21.80 3.41 10.34
CA GLN A 124 23.18 3.44 10.79
C GLN A 124 23.89 4.64 10.15
N LEU A 125 23.84 5.78 10.84
CA LEU A 125 24.46 7.02 10.42
C LEU A 125 25.84 7.20 11.07
N PRO A 126 26.83 7.75 10.35
CA PRO A 126 28.02 8.34 10.96
C PRO A 126 27.68 9.43 11.98
N ASP A 127 28.52 9.60 13.01
CA ASP A 127 28.33 10.58 14.10
C ASP A 127 28.43 12.06 13.63
N ASP A 128 28.86 12.31 12.39
CA ASP A 128 29.07 13.65 11.79
C ASP A 128 28.00 14.07 10.77
N VAL A 129 26.89 13.33 10.67
CA VAL A 129 25.76 13.67 9.79
C VAL A 129 24.95 14.87 10.36
N PRO A 130 24.64 15.91 9.56
CA PRO A 130 23.81 17.05 9.99
C PRO A 130 22.42 16.66 10.51
N ASP A 131 21.86 17.42 11.46
CA ASP A 131 20.56 17.13 12.08
C ASP A 131 19.42 16.96 11.06
N ASP A 132 19.37 17.80 10.02
CA ASP A 132 18.43 17.71 8.90
C ASP A 132 18.62 16.42 8.09
N ALA A 133 19.87 15.99 7.87
CA ALA A 133 20.18 14.71 7.24
C ALA A 133 19.87 13.51 8.15
N VAL A 134 19.98 13.65 9.49
CA VAL A 134 19.47 12.67 10.46
C VAL A 134 17.93 12.56 10.38
N ALA A 135 17.23 13.69 10.29
CA ALA A 135 15.77 13.76 10.16
C ALA A 135 15.25 13.33 8.76
N ILE A 136 16.09 13.37 7.72
CA ILE A 136 15.84 12.74 6.42
C ILE A 136 16.04 11.23 6.53
N ALA A 137 17.18 10.80 7.09
CA ALA A 137 17.56 9.40 7.16
C ALA A 137 16.69 8.55 8.10
N GLN A 138 16.08 9.14 9.13
CA GLN A 138 15.04 8.50 9.97
C GLN A 138 13.88 7.87 9.17
N GLY A 139 13.77 8.17 7.87
CA GLY A 139 12.85 7.54 6.93
C GLY A 139 12.77 6.02 7.07
N PHE A 140 11.64 5.57 7.61
CA PHE A 140 11.29 4.19 7.91
C PHE A 140 11.20 3.30 6.66
N THR A 141 12.37 2.95 6.15
CA THR A 141 12.62 2.32 4.85
C THR A 141 13.83 1.37 4.98
N THR A 142 14.02 0.46 4.04
CA THR A 142 15.25 -0.35 3.94
C THR A 142 15.50 -0.82 2.52
N GLY A 143 16.76 -1.16 2.19
CA GLY A 143 17.13 -1.84 0.94
C GLY A 143 16.96 -3.37 0.97
N LEU A 144 16.51 -3.97 2.08
CA LEU A 144 16.29 -5.43 2.20
C LEU A 144 14.85 -5.75 2.59
N ALA A 145 14.20 -6.66 1.86
CA ALA A 145 12.82 -7.06 2.15
C ALA A 145 12.71 -8.06 3.31
N MET A 146 11.55 -8.06 3.98
CA MET A 146 11.16 -9.05 4.99
C MET A 146 10.07 -9.98 4.47
N GLN A 147 10.24 -11.28 4.68
CA GLN A 147 9.23 -12.30 4.45
C GLN A 147 8.84 -13.00 5.74
N MET A 148 7.54 -13.23 5.94
CA MET A 148 7.00 -13.93 7.10
C MET A 148 5.84 -14.85 6.70
N GLY A 149 5.60 -15.85 7.52
CA GLY A 149 4.55 -16.84 7.36
C GLY A 149 4.39 -17.64 8.65
N SER A 150 3.27 -18.33 8.82
CA SER A 150 3.02 -19.12 10.03
C SER A 150 2.06 -20.26 9.82
N ALA A 151 2.17 -21.31 10.64
CA ALA A 151 1.23 -22.42 10.70
C ALA A 151 0.95 -22.82 12.15
N ASN A 152 -0.27 -23.29 12.42
CA ASN A 152 -0.64 -23.83 13.73
C ASN A 152 -0.40 -25.35 13.76
N LEU A 153 0.04 -25.89 14.90
CA LEU A 153 0.40 -27.30 15.07
C LEU A 153 0.07 -27.78 16.49
N LEU A 154 -0.33 -29.05 16.62
CA LEU A 154 -0.57 -29.73 17.89
C LEU A 154 0.34 -30.95 18.01
N THR A 155 1.30 -30.88 18.94
CA THR A 155 2.50 -31.74 19.01
C THR A 155 2.28 -33.10 19.69
N LYS A 156 1.47 -33.99 19.08
CA LYS A 156 1.07 -35.27 19.70
C LYS A 156 2.07 -36.44 19.57
N THR A 157 3.09 -36.32 18.74
CA THR A 157 3.97 -37.43 18.31
C THR A 157 5.45 -37.04 18.46
N ASP A 158 6.37 -38.01 18.44
CA ASP A 158 7.82 -37.72 18.48
C ASP A 158 8.30 -36.89 17.29
N ASN A 159 7.62 -37.01 16.15
CA ASN A 159 7.93 -36.31 14.92
C ASN A 159 6.67 -35.60 14.38
N ALA A 160 6.85 -34.43 13.77
CA ALA A 160 5.84 -33.73 12.99
C ALA A 160 6.47 -33.05 11.77
N ASN A 161 5.66 -32.76 10.75
CA ASN A 161 6.07 -32.03 9.56
C ASN A 161 5.07 -30.90 9.32
N VAL A 162 5.55 -29.72 8.97
CA VAL A 162 4.71 -28.55 8.64
C VAL A 162 5.29 -27.83 7.42
N THR A 163 4.42 -27.21 6.63
CA THR A 163 4.82 -26.35 5.50
C THR A 163 4.36 -24.94 5.79
N ILE A 164 5.27 -23.96 5.68
CA ILE A 164 4.98 -22.55 5.92
C ILE A 164 5.18 -21.77 4.62
N GLN A 165 4.11 -21.12 4.13
CA GLN A 165 4.20 -20.20 3.01
C GLN A 165 4.67 -18.83 3.51
N GLN A 166 5.89 -18.47 3.16
CA GLN A 166 6.49 -17.16 3.35
C GLN A 166 5.92 -16.18 2.32
N ASN A 167 5.57 -14.97 2.76
CA ASN A 167 5.10 -13.87 1.93
C ASN A 167 5.79 -12.57 2.35
N TYR A 168 6.03 -11.65 1.42
CA TYR A 168 6.56 -10.33 1.76
C TYR A 168 5.59 -9.56 2.67
N GLN A 169 6.10 -9.00 3.76
CA GLN A 169 5.33 -8.22 4.74
C GLN A 169 5.45 -6.69 4.51
N VAL A 170 6.24 -6.30 3.53
CA VAL A 170 6.55 -4.91 3.15
C VAL A 170 6.08 -4.64 1.73
N ALA A 171 5.81 -3.38 1.40
CA ALA A 171 5.63 -2.92 0.02
C ALA A 171 7.00 -2.58 -0.58
N SER A 172 7.18 -2.83 -1.88
CA SER A 172 8.39 -2.45 -2.63
C SER A 172 8.12 -1.17 -3.40
N ILE A 173 8.97 -0.15 -3.24
CA ILE A 173 8.81 1.18 -3.83
C ILE A 173 10.04 1.51 -4.67
N ASN A 174 9.84 2.02 -5.88
CA ASN A 174 10.87 2.67 -6.69
C ASN A 174 10.33 4.01 -7.20
N ILE A 175 11.10 5.09 -7.04
CA ILE A 175 10.69 6.46 -7.39
C ILE A 175 11.65 7.03 -8.42
N THR A 176 11.11 7.61 -9.49
CA THR A 176 11.83 8.43 -10.47
C THR A 176 11.10 9.76 -10.65
N LEU A 177 11.75 10.89 -10.33
CA LEU A 177 11.25 12.24 -10.63
C LEU A 177 12.09 12.89 -11.74
N GLN A 178 11.42 13.64 -12.61
CA GLN A 178 12.01 14.36 -13.74
C GLN A 178 11.60 15.84 -13.73
N ASN A 179 12.36 16.67 -14.45
CA ASN A 179 12.15 18.12 -14.60
C ASN A 179 12.21 18.96 -13.30
N LEU A 180 12.74 18.42 -12.20
CA LEU A 180 13.17 19.26 -11.07
C LEU A 180 14.32 20.21 -11.50
N PRO A 181 14.48 21.38 -10.87
CA PRO A 181 15.47 22.39 -11.27
C PRO A 181 16.91 21.86 -11.44
N GLU A 182 17.67 22.45 -12.37
CA GLU A 182 19.06 22.03 -12.64
C GLU A 182 19.99 22.22 -11.43
N ASP A 183 19.75 23.29 -10.67
CA ASP A 183 20.48 23.69 -9.47
C ASP A 183 19.96 23.05 -8.17
N CYS A 184 18.82 22.35 -8.23
CA CYS A 184 18.20 21.64 -7.11
C CYS A 184 19.25 20.78 -6.34
N PRO A 185 19.54 21.09 -5.06
CA PRO A 185 20.50 20.34 -4.24
C PRO A 185 19.94 19.04 -3.65
N SER A 186 18.64 19.01 -3.34
CA SER A 186 18.00 17.92 -2.60
C SER A 186 16.56 17.67 -3.08
N ALA A 187 16.16 16.40 -3.08
CA ALA A 187 14.76 16.00 -3.26
C ALA A 187 14.44 14.74 -2.43
N PHE A 188 13.24 14.70 -1.85
CA PHE A 188 12.74 13.56 -1.08
C PHE A 188 11.25 13.34 -1.30
N VAL A 189 10.77 12.12 -1.06
CA VAL A 189 9.34 11.80 -1.05
C VAL A 189 8.95 11.24 0.31
N SER A 190 8.01 11.90 0.96
CA SER A 190 7.36 11.45 2.19
C SER A 190 6.10 10.64 1.85
N ILE A 191 5.88 9.52 2.52
CA ILE A 191 4.73 8.63 2.36
C ILE A 191 3.95 8.61 3.67
N ALA A 192 2.74 9.15 3.67
CA ALA A 192 1.88 9.21 4.84
C ALA A 192 1.31 7.83 5.21
N ASN A 193 0.99 7.64 6.49
CA ASN A 193 0.27 6.51 7.05
C ASN A 193 0.89 5.11 6.85
N SER A 194 2.20 5.01 6.61
CA SER A 194 2.95 3.73 6.71
C SER A 194 2.79 3.18 8.12
N ALA A 195 2.58 1.87 8.29
CA ALA A 195 2.63 1.27 9.63
C ALA A 195 4.03 1.40 10.26
N LYS A 196 4.12 1.38 11.60
CA LYS A 196 5.42 1.42 12.31
C LYS A 196 6.14 0.07 12.31
N GLY A 197 5.37 -1.00 12.24
CA GLY A 197 5.85 -2.37 12.19
C GLY A 197 4.70 -3.36 12.13
N ILE A 198 5.06 -4.65 12.22
CA ILE A 198 4.12 -5.77 12.22
C ILE A 198 4.47 -6.72 13.36
N THR A 199 3.48 -7.31 14.03
CA THR A 199 3.73 -8.33 15.06
C THR A 199 3.97 -9.71 14.45
N PHE A 200 4.60 -10.62 15.20
CA PHE A 200 4.70 -12.05 14.82
C PHE A 200 3.34 -12.71 14.55
N GLY A 201 2.25 -12.19 15.13
CA GLY A 201 0.88 -12.60 14.85
C GLY A 201 0.31 -12.13 13.49
N GLY A 202 0.95 -11.14 12.85
CA GLY A 202 0.52 -10.50 11.61
C GLY A 202 -0.38 -9.28 11.80
N GLN A 203 -0.18 -8.49 12.88
CA GLN A 203 -0.94 -7.25 13.13
C GLN A 203 -0.06 -6.02 12.91
N THR A 204 -0.55 -5.03 12.15
CA THR A 204 0.13 -3.74 11.96
C THR A 204 0.08 -2.88 13.22
N ILE A 205 1.18 -2.21 13.55
CA ILE A 205 1.32 -1.36 14.73
C ILE A 205 1.42 0.11 14.31
N ASP A 206 0.49 0.94 14.80
CA ASP A 206 0.42 2.40 14.60
C ASP A 206 0.53 2.86 13.13
N THR A 207 0.68 4.17 12.91
CA THR A 207 1.15 4.75 11.65
C THR A 207 2.23 5.82 11.86
N GLN A 208 2.99 6.10 10.80
CA GLN A 208 4.05 7.11 10.71
C GLN A 208 4.23 7.57 9.26
N THR A 209 5.06 8.59 9.04
CA THR A 209 5.50 9.01 7.70
C THR A 209 6.83 8.35 7.37
N ALA A 210 6.89 7.53 6.32
CA ALA A 210 8.16 7.08 5.76
C ALA A 210 8.74 8.18 4.86
N ARG A 211 10.06 8.36 4.81
CA ARG A 211 10.73 9.40 4.01
C ARG A 211 11.81 8.75 3.14
N ILE A 212 11.77 8.98 1.84
CA ILE A 212 12.65 8.36 0.85
C ILE A 212 13.51 9.45 0.21
N PRO A 213 14.83 9.49 0.45
CA PRO A 213 15.72 10.42 -0.24
C PRO A 213 15.92 10.00 -1.71
N LEU A 214 16.00 10.98 -2.61
CA LEU A 214 16.29 10.76 -4.03
C LEU A 214 17.72 11.17 -4.37
N ASN A 215 18.32 10.48 -5.32
CA ASN A 215 19.69 10.73 -5.80
C ASN A 215 19.65 11.16 -7.27
N LYS A 216 20.32 12.27 -7.62
CA LYS A 216 20.41 12.78 -9.00
C LYS A 216 21.34 11.89 -9.83
N LYS A 217 20.80 11.20 -10.84
CA LYS A 217 21.50 10.31 -11.78
C LYS A 217 20.96 10.54 -13.19
N GLU A 218 21.86 10.83 -14.14
CA GLU A 218 21.54 11.00 -15.57
C GLU A 218 20.39 12.02 -15.82
N GLY A 219 20.38 13.11 -15.06
CA GLY A 219 19.35 14.17 -15.13
C GLY A 219 18.03 13.84 -14.40
N LYS A 220 17.87 12.63 -13.85
CA LYS A 220 16.66 12.20 -13.11
C LYS A 220 16.96 12.04 -11.63
N TRP A 221 15.95 12.21 -10.78
CA TRP A 221 16.05 11.97 -9.34
C TRP A 221 15.47 10.61 -9.00
N GLN A 222 16.28 9.71 -8.42
CA GLN A 222 15.92 8.30 -8.27
C GLN A 222 16.16 7.79 -6.84
N SER A 223 15.22 7.03 -6.28
CA SER A 223 15.44 6.30 -5.02
C SER A 223 16.22 4.99 -5.24
N GLY A 224 15.97 4.31 -6.37
CA GLY A 224 16.17 2.87 -6.46
C GLY A 224 15.09 2.10 -5.67
N VAL A 225 15.20 0.77 -5.61
CA VAL A 225 14.25 -0.06 -4.85
C VAL A 225 14.49 0.10 -3.36
N VAL A 226 13.45 0.53 -2.64
CA VAL A 226 13.38 0.57 -1.17
C VAL A 226 12.08 -0.09 -0.70
N TYR A 227 12.08 -0.62 0.52
CA TYR A 227 10.94 -1.29 1.13
C TYR A 227 10.36 -0.47 2.27
N ILE A 228 9.03 -0.39 2.36
CA ILE A 228 8.28 0.26 3.45
C ILE A 228 7.28 -0.71 4.07
N MET A 229 6.81 -0.43 5.28
CA MET A 229 5.63 -1.12 5.80
C MET A 229 4.39 -0.69 5.00
N PRO A 230 3.35 -1.55 4.87
CA PRO A 230 2.10 -1.19 4.23
C PRO A 230 1.47 0.08 4.82
N THR A 231 0.76 0.86 4.00
CA THR A 231 0.03 2.05 4.49
C THR A 231 -1.38 1.68 4.94
N VAL A 232 -1.89 2.43 5.92
CA VAL A 232 -3.19 2.16 6.56
C VAL A 232 -4.21 3.25 6.19
N GLY A 233 -5.36 2.84 5.68
CA GLY A 233 -6.47 3.73 5.29
C GLY A 233 -7.03 3.37 3.91
N SER A 234 -7.89 4.25 3.39
CA SER A 234 -8.42 4.16 2.02
C SER A 234 -7.51 4.79 0.96
N GLN A 235 -6.55 5.62 1.36
CA GLN A 235 -5.64 6.34 0.46
C GLN A 235 -4.25 6.52 1.07
N THR A 236 -3.27 6.75 0.19
CA THR A 236 -1.87 7.07 0.52
C THR A 236 -1.52 8.43 -0.07
N THR A 237 -1.14 9.39 0.77
CA THR A 237 -0.58 10.66 0.32
C THR A 237 0.93 10.57 0.21
N PHE A 238 1.46 10.91 -0.96
CA PHE A 238 2.87 11.20 -1.18
C PHE A 238 3.06 12.71 -1.15
N THR A 239 4.07 13.18 -0.40
CA THR A 239 4.53 14.57 -0.47
C THR A 239 5.92 14.57 -1.06
N ILE A 240 6.02 15.05 -2.30
CA ILE A 240 7.29 15.33 -2.97
C ILE A 240 7.77 16.68 -2.43
N ALA A 241 9.03 16.75 -2.02
CA ALA A 241 9.66 18.02 -1.68
C ALA A 241 11.05 18.12 -2.32
N TYR A 242 11.39 19.33 -2.74
CA TYR A 242 12.63 19.64 -3.46
C TYR A 242 12.99 21.11 -3.31
N ASP A 243 14.28 21.42 -3.31
CA ASP A 243 14.74 22.81 -3.19
C ASP A 243 14.87 23.48 -4.57
N ASN A 244 14.53 24.78 -4.66
CA ASN A 244 14.77 25.65 -5.81
C ASN A 244 15.36 27.02 -5.39
N THR A 245 15.50 27.96 -6.34
CA THR A 245 15.99 29.33 -6.10
C THR A 245 15.19 30.13 -5.07
N ASP A 246 13.93 29.75 -4.83
CA ASP A 246 12.97 30.48 -3.98
C ASP A 246 12.80 29.81 -2.60
N GLY A 247 13.37 28.61 -2.41
CA GLY A 247 13.34 27.84 -1.16
C GLY A 247 12.92 26.38 -1.34
N GLU A 248 12.53 25.74 -0.23
CA GLU A 248 12.00 24.38 -0.23
C GLU A 248 10.55 24.37 -0.78
N GLN A 249 10.33 23.62 -1.86
CA GLN A 249 9.05 23.46 -2.54
C GLN A 249 8.40 22.14 -2.17
N TYR A 250 7.06 22.11 -2.14
CA TYR A 250 6.26 20.96 -1.73
C TYR A 250 5.13 20.70 -2.73
N ALA A 251 4.98 19.46 -3.19
CA ALA A 251 3.89 19.00 -4.05
C ALA A 251 3.23 17.75 -3.47
N SER A 252 1.91 17.63 -3.62
CA SER A 252 1.12 16.56 -3.00
C SER A 252 0.47 15.65 -4.05
N VAL A 253 0.53 14.34 -3.83
CA VAL A 253 -0.01 13.31 -4.74
C VAL A 253 -0.81 12.28 -3.92
N ASN A 254 -2.11 12.21 -4.12
CA ASN A 254 -3.01 11.30 -3.38
C ASN A 254 -3.34 10.05 -4.20
N TYR A 255 -2.75 8.91 -3.84
CA TYR A 255 -3.13 7.60 -4.40
C TYR A 255 -4.31 7.01 -3.62
N LEU A 256 -5.45 6.79 -4.27
CA LEU A 256 -6.73 6.37 -3.68
C LEU A 256 -6.79 4.86 -3.32
N ALA A 257 -5.68 4.33 -2.82
CA ALA A 257 -5.59 3.02 -2.18
C ALA A 257 -4.45 2.98 -1.14
N PRO A 258 -4.47 2.03 -0.20
CA PRO A 258 -3.29 1.69 0.60
C PRO A 258 -2.23 0.97 -0.25
N LEU A 259 -0.96 1.17 0.11
CA LEU A 259 0.19 0.41 -0.39
C LEU A 259 0.23 -0.95 0.32
N LYS A 260 0.19 -2.03 -0.46
CA LYS A 260 -0.06 -3.39 0.03
C LYS A 260 1.25 -4.18 0.21
N GLN A 261 1.28 -5.06 1.20
CA GLN A 261 2.39 -5.99 1.40
C GLN A 261 2.57 -6.90 0.17
N GLY A 262 3.80 -7.12 -0.25
CA GLY A 262 4.11 -7.97 -1.41
C GLY A 262 3.72 -7.39 -2.77
N THR A 263 3.25 -6.14 -2.84
CA THR A 263 3.07 -5.40 -4.10
C THR A 263 4.28 -4.51 -4.39
N PRO A 264 4.83 -4.52 -5.61
CA PRO A 264 5.81 -3.55 -6.07
C PRO A 264 5.14 -2.37 -6.78
N TYR A 265 5.56 -1.16 -6.40
CA TYR A 265 5.08 0.12 -6.92
C TYR A 265 6.23 0.87 -7.60
N SER A 266 6.03 1.31 -8.85
CA SER A 266 6.91 2.31 -9.48
C SER A 266 6.18 3.64 -9.55
N LEU A 267 6.80 4.70 -9.01
CA LEU A 267 6.28 6.06 -9.03
C LEU A 267 7.12 6.91 -9.99
N ASN A 268 6.53 7.30 -11.12
CA ASN A 268 7.22 8.05 -12.16
C ASN A 268 6.58 9.45 -12.28
N GLY A 269 7.21 10.44 -11.66
CA GLY A 269 6.71 11.82 -11.56
C GLY A 269 7.43 12.79 -12.49
N ILE A 270 6.72 13.79 -13.01
CA ILE A 270 7.31 14.91 -13.77
C ILE A 270 6.78 16.24 -13.25
N LEU A 271 7.69 17.19 -12.94
CA LEU A 271 7.31 18.56 -12.58
C LEU A 271 6.72 19.29 -13.79
N SER A 272 5.50 19.81 -13.64
CA SER A 272 4.69 20.37 -14.72
C SER A 272 5.13 21.77 -15.15
N ASN A 273 5.72 21.87 -16.35
CA ASN A 273 5.74 23.10 -17.17
C ASN A 273 5.83 22.78 -18.69
N GLY A 274 5.38 21.58 -19.08
CA GLY A 274 5.44 21.06 -20.45
C GLY A 274 5.55 19.53 -20.50
N ASN A 275 4.60 18.89 -21.18
CA ASN A 275 4.50 17.44 -21.46
C ASN A 275 5.67 16.95 -22.34
N ILE A 276 6.12 15.66 -22.43
CA ILE A 276 5.83 14.35 -21.80
C ILE A 276 6.99 13.39 -22.21
N SER A 277 7.37 12.27 -21.58
CA SER A 277 7.01 11.56 -20.32
C SER A 277 8.30 10.87 -19.76
N VAL A 278 8.24 9.70 -19.11
CA VAL A 278 8.99 8.46 -19.49
C VAL A 278 8.57 7.30 -18.58
N SER A 279 8.28 6.15 -19.19
CA SER A 279 7.90 4.90 -18.51
C SER A 279 9.07 4.21 -17.78
N GLY A 280 8.79 3.59 -16.62
CA GLY A 280 9.73 2.73 -15.91
C GLY A 280 9.08 1.40 -15.49
N SER A 281 9.61 0.28 -15.97
CA SER A 281 9.16 -1.08 -15.56
C SER A 281 10.11 -1.70 -14.54
N VAL A 282 9.61 -2.13 -13.39
CA VAL A 282 10.37 -2.94 -12.42
C VAL A 282 9.64 -4.26 -12.20
N SER A 283 10.20 -5.34 -12.72
CA SER A 283 9.58 -6.68 -12.70
C SER A 283 10.50 -7.72 -12.04
N PRO A 284 10.53 -7.84 -10.70
CA PRO A 284 11.06 -9.01 -10.03
C PRO A 284 9.99 -10.11 -10.02
N ALA A 285 10.26 -11.25 -10.66
CA ALA A 285 9.32 -12.37 -10.89
C ALA A 285 9.00 -13.21 -9.64
N ALA A 286 8.72 -12.51 -8.54
CA ALA A 286 8.73 -12.97 -7.16
C ALA A 286 7.63 -12.31 -6.30
N TRP A 287 7.25 -11.08 -6.67
CA TRP A 287 6.25 -10.24 -6.02
C TRP A 287 4.86 -10.43 -6.66
N GLY A 288 3.83 -9.81 -6.07
CA GLY A 288 2.53 -9.67 -6.73
C GLY A 288 2.60 -8.77 -7.98
N ASN A 289 1.49 -8.68 -8.72
CA ASN A 289 1.38 -7.84 -9.93
C ASN A 289 1.92 -6.42 -9.67
N PRO A 290 2.88 -5.93 -10.46
CA PRO A 290 3.38 -4.56 -10.33
C PRO A 290 2.30 -3.52 -10.61
N VAL A 291 2.33 -2.44 -9.83
CA VAL A 291 1.50 -1.26 -10.00
C VAL A 291 2.40 -0.10 -10.42
N ASN A 292 2.15 0.48 -11.59
CA ASN A 292 2.87 1.65 -12.08
C ASN A 292 1.98 2.87 -11.87
N LEU A 293 2.52 3.90 -11.21
CA LEU A 293 1.86 5.18 -10.96
C LEU A 293 2.64 6.25 -11.74
N ASP A 294 2.16 6.57 -12.94
CA ASP A 294 2.75 7.60 -13.82
C ASP A 294 1.95 8.90 -13.65
N PHE A 295 2.61 10.01 -13.30
CA PHE A 295 1.90 11.25 -12.97
C PHE A 295 2.70 12.54 -13.26
N SER A 296 1.97 13.65 -13.41
CA SER A 296 2.51 15.00 -13.36
C SER A 296 2.21 15.66 -12.01
N PHE A 297 3.01 16.63 -11.59
CA PHE A 297 2.82 17.34 -10.31
C PHE A 297 3.27 18.81 -10.38
N SER A 298 2.68 19.65 -9.52
CA SER A 298 3.14 21.02 -9.23
C SER A 298 2.94 21.32 -7.73
N PRO A 299 3.54 22.41 -7.21
CA PRO A 299 3.24 22.86 -5.85
C PRO A 299 1.80 23.38 -5.68
N ASP A 300 1.23 23.95 -6.76
CA ASP A 300 -0.05 24.68 -6.72
C ASP A 300 -1.28 23.78 -6.71
N ILE A 301 -1.16 22.53 -7.19
CA ILE A 301 -2.29 21.60 -7.37
C ILE A 301 -1.93 20.23 -6.79
N THR A 302 -2.83 19.68 -5.97
CA THR A 302 -2.70 18.30 -5.48
C THR A 302 -3.11 17.31 -6.57
N THR A 303 -2.14 16.55 -7.09
CA THR A 303 -2.40 15.42 -7.99
C THR A 303 -3.15 14.31 -7.24
N THR A 304 -3.98 13.54 -7.94
CA THR A 304 -4.61 12.32 -7.39
C THR A 304 -4.33 11.15 -8.34
N ILE A 305 -4.36 9.90 -7.86
CA ILE A 305 -4.14 8.67 -8.65
C ILE A 305 -5.08 7.57 -8.15
N THR A 306 -5.67 6.76 -9.03
CA THR A 306 -6.53 5.61 -8.70
C THR A 306 -5.72 4.33 -8.48
N ALA A 307 -6.37 3.28 -7.95
CA ALA A 307 -5.74 2.00 -7.63
C ALA A 307 -5.13 1.26 -8.83
N ASP A 308 -5.62 1.52 -10.05
CA ASP A 308 -5.21 0.82 -11.27
C ASP A 308 -4.03 1.49 -12.01
N GLY A 309 -3.58 2.66 -11.52
CA GLY A 309 -2.42 3.39 -12.02
C GLY A 309 -2.76 4.70 -12.74
N ASP A 310 -3.96 4.81 -13.28
CA ASP A 310 -4.47 6.04 -13.89
C ASP A 310 -4.70 7.12 -12.83
N SER A 311 -4.38 8.39 -13.14
CA SER A 311 -5.01 9.54 -12.49
C SER A 311 -6.54 9.34 -12.52
N PRO A 312 -7.33 9.66 -11.47
CA PRO A 312 -8.76 9.86 -11.69
C PRO A 312 -8.86 10.94 -12.76
N ASP A 313 -9.73 10.70 -13.73
CA ASP A 313 -9.67 11.28 -15.07
C ASP A 313 -9.98 12.78 -15.07
N SER A 314 -9.01 13.60 -14.62
CA SER A 314 -8.85 15.01 -14.95
C SER A 314 -8.47 15.05 -16.43
N SER A 315 -9.51 14.92 -17.25
CA SER A 315 -9.41 14.25 -18.54
C SER A 315 -8.41 14.90 -19.50
N ASN A 316 -7.69 14.06 -20.25
CA ASN A 316 -7.03 14.52 -21.48
C ASN A 316 -8.06 15.07 -22.50
N ASP A 317 -9.35 14.74 -22.30
CA ASP A 317 -10.49 15.49 -22.81
C ASP A 317 -10.54 16.90 -22.17
N VAL A 318 -9.63 17.78 -22.58
CA VAL A 318 -9.72 19.24 -22.37
C VAL A 318 -10.43 19.82 -23.59
N PHE A 319 -11.71 20.17 -23.43
CA PHE A 319 -12.52 20.70 -24.52
C PHE A 319 -12.40 22.22 -24.61
N GLU A 320 -11.95 22.71 -25.76
CA GLU A 320 -11.96 24.15 -26.06
C GLU A 320 -13.40 24.60 -26.39
N VAL A 321 -13.89 25.64 -25.71
CA VAL A 321 -15.28 26.15 -25.79
C VAL A 321 -15.30 27.67 -25.99
N GLU A 322 -16.34 28.21 -26.64
CA GLU A 322 -16.51 29.68 -26.76
C GLU A 322 -16.86 30.34 -25.42
N GLN A 323 -17.59 29.62 -24.57
CA GLN A 323 -18.00 30.02 -23.22
C GLN A 323 -18.03 28.78 -22.32
N ILE A 324 -17.66 28.94 -21.04
CA ILE A 324 -17.77 27.88 -20.04
C ILE A 324 -19.26 27.60 -19.82
N PRO A 325 -19.75 26.35 -19.97
CA PRO A 325 -21.14 26.00 -19.69
C PRO A 325 -21.51 26.25 -18.22
N GLU A 326 -22.68 26.82 -18.00
CA GLU A 326 -23.26 27.00 -16.67
C GLU A 326 -23.79 25.66 -16.13
N ALA A 327 -23.89 25.52 -14.81
CA ALA A 327 -24.64 24.42 -14.22
C ALA A 327 -26.13 24.51 -14.62
N LEU A 328 -26.80 23.37 -14.83
CA LEU A 328 -28.15 23.27 -15.39
C LEU A 328 -28.24 23.81 -16.83
N SER A 329 -27.21 23.54 -17.64
CA SER A 329 -27.23 23.73 -19.10
C SER A 329 -26.98 22.43 -19.85
N VAL A 330 -27.15 22.45 -21.17
CA VAL A 330 -26.74 21.37 -22.08
C VAL A 330 -25.44 21.75 -22.76
N TRP A 331 -24.45 20.85 -22.74
CA TRP A 331 -23.18 21.00 -23.46
C TRP A 331 -22.85 19.71 -24.23
N ASP A 332 -22.62 19.85 -25.54
CA ASP A 332 -22.44 18.75 -26.51
C ASP A 332 -23.48 17.59 -26.42
N GLY A 333 -24.71 17.91 -25.99
CA GLY A 333 -25.79 16.94 -25.77
C GLY A 333 -25.89 16.41 -24.32
N HIS A 334 -24.86 16.59 -23.51
CA HIS A 334 -24.82 16.17 -22.10
C HIS A 334 -25.46 17.20 -21.16
N ILE A 335 -26.06 16.74 -20.06
CA ILE A 335 -26.57 17.62 -18.98
C ILE A 335 -25.45 17.98 -18.01
N VAL A 336 -25.19 19.28 -17.84
CA VAL A 336 -24.20 19.83 -16.90
C VAL A 336 -24.83 19.99 -15.51
N ILE A 337 -24.36 19.21 -14.54
CA ILE A 337 -24.87 19.16 -13.15
C ILE A 337 -24.20 20.21 -12.27
N SER A 338 -22.91 20.43 -12.47
CA SER A 338 -22.14 21.50 -11.85
C SER A 338 -21.04 21.97 -12.80
N SER A 339 -20.64 23.22 -12.62
CA SER A 339 -19.54 23.88 -13.32
C SER A 339 -18.69 24.58 -12.27
N THR A 340 -17.40 24.25 -12.22
CA THR A 340 -16.48 24.69 -11.14
C THR A 340 -15.25 25.33 -11.77
N GLU A 341 -15.19 26.66 -11.74
CA GLU A 341 -14.03 27.44 -12.21
C GLU A 341 -12.74 27.02 -11.50
N LYS A 342 -11.64 26.94 -12.27
CA LYS A 342 -10.28 26.62 -11.81
C LYS A 342 -9.37 27.82 -11.99
N ASP A 343 -9.49 28.50 -13.13
CA ASP A 343 -8.93 29.82 -13.40
C ASP A 343 -9.90 30.64 -14.29
N ASN A 344 -9.50 31.87 -14.67
CA ASN A 344 -10.33 32.80 -15.46
C ASN A 344 -10.83 32.24 -16.81
N ASN A 345 -10.20 31.18 -17.34
CA ASN A 345 -10.49 30.55 -18.62
C ASN A 345 -10.77 29.04 -18.51
N THR A 346 -10.63 28.38 -17.36
CA THR A 346 -10.85 26.92 -17.23
C THR A 346 -11.84 26.55 -16.13
N ALA A 347 -12.62 25.50 -16.36
CA ALA A 347 -13.54 24.92 -15.37
C ALA A 347 -13.63 23.39 -15.50
N GLU A 348 -13.92 22.72 -14.38
CA GLU A 348 -14.40 21.34 -14.39
C GLU A 348 -15.92 21.32 -14.53
N LEU A 349 -16.44 20.53 -15.47
CA LEU A 349 -17.87 20.22 -15.58
C LEU A 349 -18.14 18.82 -15.05
N MET A 350 -19.20 18.70 -14.24
CA MET A 350 -19.77 17.42 -13.86
C MET A 350 -20.93 17.10 -14.80
N LEU A 351 -20.81 16.05 -15.60
CA LEU A 351 -21.83 15.58 -16.54
C LEU A 351 -22.60 14.41 -15.95
N MET A 352 -23.89 14.30 -16.29
CA MET A 352 -24.75 13.16 -15.95
C MET A 352 -25.07 12.33 -17.19
N SER A 353 -25.10 10.99 -17.05
CA SER A 353 -25.49 10.10 -18.14
C SER A 353 -26.96 10.28 -18.54
N LEU A 354 -27.21 10.30 -19.85
CA LEU A 354 -28.57 10.31 -20.39
C LEU A 354 -29.31 9.02 -20.01
N THR A 355 -28.61 7.87 -19.97
CA THR A 355 -29.19 6.56 -19.62
C THR A 355 -29.39 6.36 -18.11
N ASP A 356 -30.47 5.66 -17.74
CA ASP A 356 -30.78 5.21 -16.37
C ASP A 356 -30.82 3.68 -16.28
N TYR A 357 -29.74 3.08 -15.80
CA TYR A 357 -29.71 1.65 -15.57
C TYR A 357 -30.63 1.26 -14.42
N SER A 358 -31.47 0.25 -14.61
CA SER A 358 -32.45 -0.20 -13.61
C SER A 358 -32.45 -1.71 -13.42
N GLY A 359 -33.01 -2.18 -12.29
CA GLY A 359 -32.99 -3.60 -11.92
C GLY A 359 -31.66 -4.08 -11.34
N LEU A 360 -30.81 -3.15 -10.88
CA LEU A 360 -29.46 -3.45 -10.41
C LEU A 360 -29.42 -3.97 -8.96
N THR A 361 -28.32 -4.64 -8.67
CA THR A 361 -27.87 -5.07 -7.33
C THR A 361 -26.74 -4.19 -6.83
N SER A 362 -26.58 -4.10 -5.50
CA SER A 362 -25.39 -3.48 -4.89
C SER A 362 -24.18 -4.42 -4.90
N ALA A 363 -22.98 -3.88 -4.66
CA ALA A 363 -21.73 -4.65 -4.55
C ALA A 363 -21.78 -5.75 -3.47
N PHE A 364 -22.67 -5.63 -2.49
CA PHE A 364 -22.89 -6.65 -1.46
C PHE A 364 -23.76 -7.85 -1.91
N ASN A 365 -24.25 -7.89 -3.14
CA ASN A 365 -25.01 -9.03 -3.65
C ASN A 365 -24.08 -10.21 -4.01
N THR A 366 -24.39 -11.41 -3.51
CA THR A 366 -23.56 -12.61 -3.68
C THR A 366 -23.66 -13.29 -5.05
N THR A 367 -24.54 -12.82 -5.94
CA THR A 367 -24.76 -13.42 -7.28
C THR A 367 -24.28 -12.49 -8.40
N THR A 368 -24.52 -11.19 -8.26
CA THR A 368 -24.20 -10.15 -9.25
C THR A 368 -23.60 -8.90 -8.59
N PRO A 369 -22.48 -9.01 -7.84
CA PRO A 369 -21.87 -7.87 -7.15
C PRO A 369 -21.46 -6.77 -8.13
N ASN A 370 -20.93 -7.16 -9.29
CA ASN A 370 -20.35 -6.25 -10.28
C ASN A 370 -21.39 -5.57 -11.20
N ALA A 371 -22.68 -5.87 -11.08
CA ALA A 371 -23.69 -5.42 -12.06
C ALA A 371 -23.67 -3.90 -12.35
N ALA A 372 -23.36 -3.08 -11.34
CA ALA A 372 -23.23 -1.63 -11.50
C ALA A 372 -21.87 -1.18 -12.07
N SER A 373 -20.76 -1.87 -11.74
CA SER A 373 -19.45 -1.57 -12.32
C SER A 373 -19.37 -2.02 -13.77
N ASP A 374 -20.02 -3.12 -14.11
CA ASP A 374 -20.12 -3.65 -15.48
C ASP A 374 -20.91 -2.66 -16.36
N CYS A 375 -21.98 -2.05 -15.84
CA CYS A 375 -22.67 -0.94 -16.50
C CYS A 375 -21.75 0.26 -16.74
N ALA A 376 -21.00 0.71 -15.73
CA ALA A 376 -20.09 1.85 -15.85
C ALA A 376 -18.96 1.61 -16.87
N GLN A 377 -18.26 0.48 -16.78
CA GLN A 377 -17.14 0.12 -17.65
C GLN A 377 -17.53 0.00 -19.13
N ASN A 378 -18.77 -0.36 -19.43
CA ASN A 378 -19.28 -0.50 -20.79
C ASN A 378 -20.07 0.73 -21.28
N TYR A 379 -20.11 1.84 -20.52
CA TYR A 379 -20.83 3.04 -20.94
C TYR A 379 -19.93 4.05 -21.67
N THR A 380 -20.33 4.37 -22.90
CA THR A 380 -19.78 5.48 -23.69
C THR A 380 -20.94 6.28 -24.26
N GLU A 381 -20.87 7.59 -24.15
CA GLU A 381 -21.93 8.50 -24.57
C GLU A 381 -21.33 9.53 -25.55
N TYR A 382 -21.88 9.61 -26.76
CA TYR A 382 -21.27 10.32 -27.89
C TYR A 382 -19.78 9.92 -28.08
N ASN A 383 -18.85 10.87 -27.89
CA ASN A 383 -17.40 10.63 -27.95
C ASN A 383 -16.76 10.51 -26.55
N ILE A 384 -17.54 10.62 -25.47
CA ILE A 384 -17.05 10.64 -24.09
C ILE A 384 -17.14 9.24 -23.48
N GLY A 385 -15.96 8.70 -23.13
CA GLY A 385 -15.79 7.47 -22.34
C GLY A 385 -15.39 7.74 -20.89
N SER A 386 -15.07 6.68 -20.16
CA SER A 386 -14.65 6.73 -18.74
C SER A 386 -15.72 7.27 -17.78
N TRP A 387 -16.99 6.95 -18.05
CA TRP A 387 -18.10 7.20 -17.13
C TRP A 387 -18.01 6.30 -15.89
N ARG A 388 -18.37 6.84 -14.72
CA ARG A 388 -18.24 6.15 -13.43
C ARG A 388 -19.54 6.17 -12.61
N ILE A 389 -19.61 5.24 -11.65
CA ILE A 389 -20.57 5.30 -10.54
C ILE A 389 -20.23 6.57 -9.73
N PRO A 390 -21.22 7.44 -9.38
CA PRO A 390 -20.95 8.62 -8.56
C PRO A 390 -20.43 8.24 -7.18
N THR A 391 -19.49 9.02 -6.64
CA THR A 391 -19.11 9.01 -5.21
C THR A 391 -20.29 9.43 -4.31
N SER A 392 -20.14 9.31 -2.99
CA SER A 392 -21.16 9.79 -2.04
C SER A 392 -21.48 11.28 -2.20
N ASP A 393 -20.48 12.11 -2.51
CA ASP A 393 -20.64 13.57 -2.56
C ASP A 393 -21.21 14.02 -3.92
N GLU A 394 -20.73 13.43 -5.03
CA GLU A 394 -21.33 13.61 -6.36
C GLU A 394 -22.80 13.19 -6.40
N ALA A 395 -23.16 12.10 -5.71
CA ALA A 395 -24.53 11.66 -5.55
C ALA A 395 -25.40 12.66 -4.75
N MET A 396 -24.82 13.39 -3.80
CA MET A 396 -25.51 14.48 -3.10
C MET A 396 -25.64 15.73 -3.96
N ILE A 397 -24.62 16.10 -4.74
CA ILE A 397 -24.68 17.21 -5.71
C ILE A 397 -25.78 16.95 -6.74
N LEU A 398 -25.77 15.79 -7.41
CA LEU A 398 -26.85 15.35 -8.32
C LEU A 398 -28.24 15.52 -7.70
N ARG A 399 -28.39 15.03 -6.46
CA ARG A 399 -29.65 15.05 -5.72
C ARG A 399 -30.12 16.46 -5.37
N GLU A 400 -29.20 17.32 -4.92
CA GLU A 400 -29.52 18.68 -4.48
C GLU A 400 -29.78 19.60 -5.67
N THR A 401 -29.03 19.45 -6.78
CA THR A 401 -29.33 20.10 -8.06
C THR A 401 -30.72 19.71 -8.57
N TYR A 402 -31.06 18.42 -8.62
CA TYR A 402 -32.41 17.97 -9.00
C TYR A 402 -33.50 18.52 -8.07
N LEU A 403 -33.33 18.42 -6.75
CA LEU A 403 -34.37 18.82 -5.78
C LEU A 403 -34.55 20.34 -5.65
N THR A 404 -33.57 21.14 -6.07
CA THR A 404 -33.64 22.61 -6.03
C THR A 404 -34.24 23.17 -7.32
N TYR A 405 -34.09 22.46 -8.45
CA TYR A 405 -34.41 22.94 -9.80
C TYR A 405 -35.23 21.93 -10.62
N THR A 406 -36.10 21.15 -9.98
CA THR A 406 -36.82 19.99 -10.58
C THR A 406 -37.38 20.28 -11.98
N ASP A 407 -38.23 21.31 -12.12
CA ASP A 407 -38.88 21.64 -13.39
C ASP A 407 -37.87 21.95 -14.52
N SER A 408 -36.73 22.57 -14.18
CA SER A 408 -35.64 22.85 -15.13
C SER A 408 -34.81 21.59 -15.42
N PHE A 409 -34.60 20.73 -14.43
CA PHE A 409 -33.87 19.47 -14.58
C PHE A 409 -34.65 18.49 -15.47
N ASP A 410 -35.96 18.34 -15.25
CA ASP A 410 -36.84 17.53 -16.08
C ASP A 410 -36.96 18.12 -17.50
N SER A 411 -36.94 19.46 -17.65
CA SER A 411 -36.86 20.11 -18.98
C SER A 411 -35.54 19.82 -19.71
N LEU A 412 -34.40 19.75 -19.00
CA LEU A 412 -33.10 19.38 -19.57
C LEU A 412 -33.11 17.91 -20.04
N ILE A 413 -33.70 17.01 -19.25
CA ILE A 413 -33.93 15.60 -19.59
C ILE A 413 -34.75 15.48 -20.88
N GLU A 414 -35.89 16.16 -20.97
CA GLU A 414 -36.71 16.18 -22.20
C GLU A 414 -35.95 16.76 -23.41
N SER A 415 -35.09 17.76 -23.19
CA SER A 415 -34.31 18.40 -24.27
C SER A 415 -33.15 17.56 -24.81
N THR A 416 -32.73 16.53 -24.07
CA THR A 416 -31.56 15.68 -24.38
C THR A 416 -31.92 14.21 -24.65
N ASP A 417 -33.21 13.87 -24.68
CA ASP A 417 -33.73 12.49 -24.82
C ASP A 417 -33.20 11.54 -23.73
N ALA A 418 -33.00 12.08 -22.52
CA ALA A 418 -32.52 11.32 -21.36
C ALA A 418 -33.63 10.47 -20.73
N ASP A 419 -33.26 9.33 -20.13
CA ASP A 419 -34.15 8.57 -19.26
C ASP A 419 -34.56 9.43 -18.05
N ALA A 420 -35.85 9.55 -17.76
CA ALA A 420 -36.36 10.36 -16.65
C ALA A 420 -35.89 9.89 -15.25
N ILE A 421 -35.88 10.79 -14.26
CA ILE A 421 -35.57 10.45 -12.86
C ILE A 421 -36.75 9.70 -12.23
N VAL A 422 -36.56 8.44 -11.83
CA VAL A 422 -37.64 7.59 -11.32
C VAL A 422 -37.64 7.50 -9.80
N LEU A 423 -38.56 8.22 -9.17
CA LEU A 423 -38.66 8.35 -7.70
C LEU A 423 -39.23 7.11 -6.99
N THR A 424 -40.08 6.32 -7.67
CA THR A 424 -40.79 5.17 -7.08
C THR A 424 -41.02 4.03 -8.05
N ASP A 425 -41.19 2.81 -7.52
CA ASP A 425 -41.70 1.67 -8.29
C ASP A 425 -43.22 1.74 -8.50
N ASP A 426 -43.76 0.79 -9.27
CA ASP A 426 -45.20 0.64 -9.58
C ASP A 426 -46.11 0.51 -8.34
N LYS A 427 -45.55 0.35 -7.14
CA LYS A 427 -46.24 0.22 -5.86
C LYS A 427 -46.08 1.48 -4.98
N GLY A 428 -45.44 2.54 -5.49
CA GLY A 428 -45.13 3.76 -4.77
C GLY A 428 -43.93 3.65 -3.81
N THR A 429 -43.20 2.53 -3.83
CA THR A 429 -42.01 2.30 -3.00
C THR A 429 -40.87 3.17 -3.47
N ASN A 430 -40.19 3.87 -2.57
CA ASN A 430 -39.06 4.73 -2.90
C ASN A 430 -37.93 3.96 -3.59
N LEU A 431 -37.62 4.30 -4.85
CA LEU A 431 -36.42 3.79 -5.52
C LEU A 431 -35.16 4.53 -5.06
N ARG A 432 -34.02 3.84 -5.16
CA ARG A 432 -32.71 4.35 -4.76
C ARG A 432 -31.69 4.11 -5.85
N TYR A 433 -30.85 5.11 -6.05
CA TYR A 433 -29.77 5.11 -7.02
C TYR A 433 -28.47 4.70 -6.31
N LEU A 434 -27.62 3.92 -6.98
CA LEU A 434 -26.33 3.46 -6.46
C LEU A 434 -25.28 4.57 -6.53
N CYS A 435 -24.41 4.60 -5.53
CA CYS A 435 -23.23 5.44 -5.45
C CYS A 435 -22.11 4.72 -4.67
N ASP A 436 -20.92 5.29 -4.68
CA ASP A 436 -19.74 4.86 -3.90
C ASP A 436 -19.41 3.38 -4.14
N ASN A 437 -18.90 3.09 -5.35
CA ASN A 437 -18.61 1.73 -5.84
C ASN A 437 -19.80 0.76 -5.77
N ALA A 438 -21.04 1.28 -5.81
CA ALA A 438 -22.28 0.55 -5.60
C ALA A 438 -22.40 -0.14 -4.22
N GLU A 439 -21.58 0.26 -3.24
CA GLU A 439 -21.77 -0.10 -1.83
C GLU A 439 -22.85 0.77 -1.17
N LYS A 440 -23.06 1.99 -1.66
CA LYS A 440 -24.00 2.96 -1.07
C LYS A 440 -25.10 3.33 -2.05
N THR A 441 -26.10 4.04 -1.52
CA THR A 441 -27.29 4.43 -2.26
C THR A 441 -27.80 5.79 -1.81
N PHE A 442 -28.37 6.55 -2.73
CA PHE A 442 -29.07 7.82 -2.50
C PHE A 442 -30.50 7.78 -3.06
N SER A 443 -31.24 8.89 -2.99
CA SER A 443 -32.56 8.99 -3.63
C SER A 443 -32.94 10.43 -3.94
N PHE A 444 -33.40 10.67 -5.15
CA PHE A 444 -33.97 11.93 -5.61
C PHE A 444 -35.32 12.29 -4.96
N LYS A 445 -35.91 11.42 -4.12
CA LYS A 445 -37.17 11.72 -3.44
C LYS A 445 -36.98 12.78 -2.35
N ALA A 446 -37.86 13.78 -2.35
CA ALA A 446 -37.90 14.84 -1.35
C ALA A 446 -38.38 14.33 0.03
N GLY A 447 -37.79 14.88 1.09
CA GLY A 447 -38.18 14.62 2.49
C GLY A 447 -37.06 14.00 3.34
N SER A 448 -37.03 14.36 4.63
CA SER A 448 -35.94 14.04 5.57
C SER A 448 -35.58 12.55 5.65
N SER A 449 -36.55 11.65 5.56
CA SER A 449 -36.35 10.19 5.56
C SER A 449 -35.49 9.67 4.39
N TYR A 450 -35.33 10.47 3.33
CA TYR A 450 -34.63 10.13 2.09
C TYR A 450 -33.30 10.87 1.91
N ASN A 451 -33.07 11.96 2.66
CA ASN A 451 -31.85 12.80 2.60
C ASN A 451 -30.54 12.06 2.89
N SER A 452 -30.58 10.90 3.54
CA SER A 452 -29.38 10.13 3.89
C SER A 452 -28.91 9.24 2.75
N ILE A 453 -27.60 9.26 2.48
CA ILE A 453 -26.87 8.14 1.89
C ILE A 453 -27.04 6.91 2.80
N LYS A 454 -27.28 5.73 2.23
CA LYS A 454 -27.51 4.48 2.96
C LYS A 454 -26.81 3.32 2.27
N GLN A 455 -26.26 2.39 3.05
CA GLN A 455 -25.62 1.18 2.51
C GLN A 455 -26.61 0.37 1.63
N GLY A 456 -26.12 -0.21 0.55
CA GLY A 456 -26.87 -1.09 -0.34
C GLY A 456 -27.18 -2.43 0.33
N GLY A 457 -28.38 -2.94 0.14
CA GLY A 457 -28.83 -4.22 0.69
C GLY A 457 -28.46 -5.39 -0.21
N ALA A 458 -27.72 -6.36 0.32
CA ALA A 458 -27.27 -7.57 -0.39
C ALA A 458 -28.38 -8.36 -1.11
N THR A 459 -29.64 -8.25 -0.68
CA THR A 459 -30.80 -8.96 -1.24
C THR A 459 -31.65 -8.11 -2.19
N VAL A 460 -31.36 -6.81 -2.33
CA VAL A 460 -32.16 -5.86 -3.12
C VAL A 460 -31.72 -5.89 -4.58
N LYS A 461 -32.69 -5.93 -5.51
CA LYS A 461 -32.50 -6.15 -6.95
C LYS A 461 -33.25 -5.14 -7.85
N ASN A 462 -33.61 -4.00 -7.29
CA ASN A 462 -34.33 -2.93 -7.98
C ASN A 462 -33.67 -1.57 -7.75
N TYR A 463 -32.35 -1.56 -7.54
CA TYR A 463 -31.61 -0.31 -7.56
C TYR A 463 -31.53 0.25 -8.98
N ARG A 464 -31.29 1.56 -9.05
CA ARG A 464 -31.01 2.28 -10.29
C ARG A 464 -29.58 2.82 -10.27
N LEU A 465 -29.06 3.26 -11.41
CA LEU A 465 -27.74 3.88 -11.51
C LEU A 465 -27.76 4.92 -12.63
N ARG A 466 -27.37 6.13 -12.23
CA ARG A 466 -27.09 7.26 -13.09
C ARG A 466 -25.58 7.49 -13.00
N LEU A 467 -24.88 7.44 -14.12
CA LEU A 467 -23.43 7.59 -14.16
C LEU A 467 -23.04 9.07 -14.25
N VAL A 468 -21.78 9.36 -13.93
CA VAL A 468 -21.20 10.69 -14.06
C VAL A 468 -19.84 10.64 -14.75
N LYS A 469 -19.46 11.75 -15.37
CA LYS A 469 -18.11 12.03 -15.87
C LYS A 469 -17.73 13.42 -15.34
N THR A 470 -16.44 13.63 -15.11
CA THR A 470 -15.87 14.98 -14.99
C THR A 470 -15.05 15.23 -16.23
N ILE A 471 -15.15 16.43 -16.78
CA ILE A 471 -14.29 16.91 -17.87
C ILE A 471 -13.72 18.28 -17.53
N THR A 472 -12.62 18.63 -18.17
CA THR A 472 -12.11 20.01 -18.16
C THR A 472 -12.57 20.72 -19.42
N VAL A 473 -13.17 21.91 -19.27
CA VAL A 473 -13.40 22.83 -20.39
C VAL A 473 -12.48 24.04 -20.27
N LYS A 474 -12.05 24.56 -21.42
CA LYS A 474 -11.20 25.74 -21.54
C LYS A 474 -11.80 26.73 -22.53
N LYS A 475 -11.88 27.99 -22.13
CA LYS A 475 -12.38 29.09 -22.94
C LYS A 475 -11.30 29.62 -23.89
N GLN A 476 -11.66 29.76 -25.17
CA GLN A 476 -10.84 30.38 -26.22
C GLN A 476 -10.66 31.89 -26.04
#